data_AF-A0A8D0HCH5-F1
#
_entry.id   AF-A0A8D0HCH5-F1
#
_cell.length_a   1.000
_cell.length_b   1.000
_cell.length_c   1.000
_cell.angle_alpha   90.00
_cell.angle_beta   90.00
_cell.angle_gamma   90.00
#
_symmetry.space_group_name_H-M   'P 1'
#
loop_
_entity.id
_entity.type
_entity.pdbx_description
1 polymer ?
#
loop_
_entity_poly.entity_id
_entity_poly.type
_entity_poly.pdbx_seq_one_letter_code
_entity_poly.pdbx_strand_id
1 'polypeptide(L)'
;MIEVSASLRRGPVFLAGEALECVVTLSNPLCAASTCASSPMLAWASAQIHCQFHASESRVALPPSDDRKHDVQAENETVFVPNRGERGQCILSTPPKILFCDLRLEPGESKSYSYCETLPVDGPPSFRGQAVKYVYKLTIGCQRVNSPIKLLRVPFRVLVLHGLKDYQFSQDETVAPSNPFLEEEEEGVKKDSRLVDLATELLMVATSRRSLRRCSPSWPCTPGPVVGEASLECLSHGRRFLCLRTQSQASLSYGLLGLL
;
A
#
# COMPACT_ATOMS: atom_id res chain seq x y z
N MET A 1 -28.60 10.44 7.17
CA MET A 1 -27.22 10.23 7.67
C MET A 1 -26.45 9.67 6.50
N ILE A 2 -25.26 10.18 6.16
CA ILE A 2 -24.49 9.62 5.03
C ILE A 2 -23.48 8.60 5.55
N GLU A 3 -23.48 7.42 4.93
CA GLU A 3 -22.48 6.38 5.16
C GLU A 3 -21.42 6.45 4.07
N VAL A 4 -20.15 6.47 4.46
CA VAL A 4 -19.02 6.43 3.52
C VAL A 4 -18.29 5.12 3.72
N SER A 5 -18.13 4.37 2.64
CA SER A 5 -17.40 3.11 2.62
C SER A 5 -16.36 3.12 1.52
N ALA A 6 -15.25 2.43 1.75
CA ALA A 6 -14.18 2.30 0.79
C ALA A 6 -13.76 0.84 0.67
N SER A 7 -13.59 0.36 -0.57
CA SER A 7 -13.13 -0.99 -0.87
C SER A 7 -11.94 -0.94 -1.85
N LEU A 8 -10.94 -1.78 -1.59
CA LEU A 8 -9.77 -1.94 -2.46
C LEU A 8 -10.06 -3.09 -3.44
N ARG A 9 -9.96 -2.85 -4.75
CA ARG A 9 -10.41 -3.85 -5.75
C ARG A 9 -9.60 -5.15 -5.74
N ARG A 10 -8.29 -5.07 -5.52
CA ARG A 10 -7.36 -6.22 -5.52
C ARG A 10 -7.04 -6.76 -4.11
N GLY A 11 -7.55 -6.12 -3.07
CA GLY A 11 -7.21 -6.40 -1.67
C GLY A 11 -6.21 -5.39 -1.08
N PRO A 12 -5.67 -5.66 0.13
CA PRO A 12 -4.93 -4.66 0.93
C PRO A 12 -3.40 -4.74 0.77
N VAL A 13 -2.87 -5.41 -0.26
CA VAL A 13 -1.43 -5.57 -0.47
C VAL A 13 -1.09 -5.17 -1.90
N PHE A 14 -0.10 -4.28 -2.05
CA PHE A 14 0.34 -3.73 -3.32
C PHE A 14 1.87 -3.72 -3.41
N LEU A 15 2.39 -3.68 -4.62
CA LEU A 15 3.80 -3.46 -4.92
C LEU A 15 4.10 -1.96 -5.05
N ALA A 16 5.32 -1.57 -4.71
CA ALA A 16 5.79 -0.23 -5.02
C ALA A 16 5.82 -0.02 -6.56
N GLY A 17 5.16 1.02 -7.07
CA GLY A 17 4.93 1.24 -8.50
C GLY A 17 3.63 0.71 -9.06
N GLU A 18 2.85 -0.05 -8.29
CA GLU A 18 1.54 -0.54 -8.70
C GLU A 18 0.47 0.56 -8.53
N ALA A 19 -0.53 0.59 -9.42
CA ALA A 19 -1.71 1.43 -9.21
C ALA A 19 -2.66 0.85 -8.17
N LEU A 20 -2.92 1.62 -7.12
CA LEU A 20 -3.95 1.35 -6.13
C LEU A 20 -5.31 1.80 -6.67
N GLU A 21 -6.20 0.86 -6.93
CA GLU A 21 -7.61 1.11 -7.29
C GLU A 21 -8.52 0.93 -6.05
N CYS A 22 -9.19 2.01 -5.64
CA CYS A 22 -10.16 2.03 -4.55
C CYS A 22 -11.52 2.55 -5.03
N VAL A 23 -12.60 1.90 -4.63
CA VAL A 23 -13.96 2.38 -4.85
C VAL A 23 -14.47 2.98 -3.55
N VAL A 24 -14.84 4.26 -3.61
CA VAL A 24 -15.44 5.00 -2.50
C VAL A 24 -16.94 5.12 -2.76
N THR A 25 -17.75 4.50 -1.92
CA THR A 25 -19.21 4.49 -2.02
C THR A 25 -19.80 5.33 -0.91
N LEU A 26 -20.59 6.32 -1.31
CA LEU A 26 -21.37 7.16 -0.41
C LEU A 26 -22.83 6.75 -0.52
N SER A 27 -23.44 6.39 0.60
CA SER A 27 -24.81 5.90 0.67
C SER A 27 -25.62 6.77 1.61
N ASN A 28 -26.80 7.19 1.16
CA ASN A 28 -27.80 7.80 2.02
C ASN A 28 -28.90 6.77 2.31
N PRO A 29 -28.85 6.02 3.42
CA PRO A 29 -29.88 5.05 3.76
C PRO A 29 -31.29 5.66 3.81
N LEU A 30 -32.28 4.92 3.29
CA LEU A 30 -33.70 5.26 3.43
C LEU A 30 -34.08 5.23 4.91
N CYS A 31 -34.27 6.39 5.51
CA CYS A 31 -34.86 6.49 6.85
C CYS A 31 -36.29 7.03 6.72
N ALA A 32 -37.26 6.37 7.35
CA ALA A 32 -38.70 6.66 7.22
C ALA A 32 -39.11 8.11 7.59
N ALA A 33 -38.23 8.87 8.24
CA ALA A 33 -38.42 10.28 8.58
C ALA A 33 -37.85 11.27 7.54
N SER A 34 -37.21 10.79 6.46
CA SER A 34 -36.45 11.64 5.54
C SER A 34 -37.33 12.14 4.40
N THR A 35 -37.57 13.44 4.34
CA THR A 35 -38.20 14.10 3.19
C THR A 35 -37.13 14.61 2.21
N CYS A 36 -37.42 14.70 0.91
CA CYS A 36 -36.47 15.17 -0.13
C CYS A 36 -35.96 16.61 0.09
N ALA A 37 -36.63 17.38 0.97
CA ALA A 37 -36.18 18.70 1.41
C ALA A 37 -34.99 18.66 2.40
N SER A 38 -34.69 17.49 2.96
CA SER A 38 -33.62 17.28 3.96
C SER A 38 -32.41 16.53 3.40
N SER A 39 -32.34 16.36 2.07
CA SER A 39 -31.28 15.60 1.41
C SER A 39 -29.91 16.18 1.76
N PRO A 40 -29.02 15.37 2.36
CA PRO A 40 -27.74 15.84 2.85
C PRO A 40 -26.82 16.23 1.68
N MET A 41 -26.18 17.39 1.80
CA MET A 41 -25.23 17.91 0.82
C MET A 41 -23.80 17.77 1.34
N LEU A 42 -22.95 17.11 0.57
CA LEU A 42 -21.51 17.04 0.79
C LEU A 42 -20.83 18.11 -0.05
N ALA A 43 -20.05 18.96 0.59
CA ALA A 43 -19.32 20.02 -0.09
C ALA A 43 -18.20 19.45 -0.98
N TRP A 44 -17.46 18.47 -0.47
CA TRP A 44 -16.39 17.83 -1.22
C TRP A 44 -15.95 16.51 -0.57
N ALA A 45 -15.25 15.70 -1.36
CA ALA A 45 -14.41 14.63 -0.84
C ALA A 45 -13.07 14.57 -1.56
N SER A 46 -12.02 14.27 -0.82
CA SER A 46 -10.67 14.09 -1.35
C SER A 46 -10.04 12.83 -0.77
N ALA A 47 -9.13 12.24 -1.54
CA ALA A 47 -8.41 11.04 -1.15
C ALA A 47 -6.91 11.25 -1.31
N GLN A 48 -6.12 10.74 -0.37
CA GLN A 48 -4.68 10.86 -0.38
C GLN A 48 -4.02 9.65 0.26
N ILE A 49 -2.90 9.21 -0.30
CA ILE A 49 -2.08 8.15 0.25
C ILE A 49 -0.95 8.76 1.06
N HIS A 50 -0.70 8.21 2.24
CA HIS A 50 0.46 8.60 3.04
C HIS A 50 1.11 7.39 3.75
N CYS A 51 2.41 7.52 4.00
CA CYS A 51 3.19 6.59 4.81
C CYS A 51 3.59 7.27 6.12
N GLN A 52 3.29 6.59 7.22
CA GLN A 52 3.66 7.02 8.56
C GLN A 52 4.83 6.21 9.09
N PHE A 53 5.84 6.92 9.56
CA PHE A 53 6.95 6.38 10.30
C PHE A 53 6.74 6.54 11.80
N HIS A 54 6.84 5.42 12.50
CA HIS A 54 6.79 5.37 13.95
C HIS A 54 8.12 4.80 14.42
N ALA A 55 8.83 5.55 15.26
CA ALA A 55 10.03 5.07 15.94
C ALA A 55 9.77 4.96 17.44
N SER A 56 10.35 3.94 18.04
CA SER A 56 10.39 3.78 19.49
C SER A 56 11.52 4.64 20.04
N GLU A 57 11.19 5.70 20.77
CA GLU A 57 12.16 6.60 21.41
C GLU A 57 13.11 5.87 22.37
N SER A 58 12.65 4.77 22.98
CA SER A 58 13.47 3.97 23.90
C SER A 58 14.50 3.06 23.21
N ARG A 59 14.40 2.89 21.88
CA ARG A 59 15.26 1.97 21.11
C ARG A 59 16.00 2.65 19.97
N VAL A 60 15.57 3.84 19.58
CA VAL A 60 16.11 4.57 18.43
C VAL A 60 16.25 6.04 18.81
N ALA A 61 17.49 6.52 18.83
CA ALA A 61 17.77 7.94 18.89
C ALA A 61 17.57 8.53 17.49
N LEU A 62 16.43 9.17 17.27
CA LEU A 62 16.22 9.97 16.07
C LEU A 62 16.89 11.33 16.24
N PRO A 63 17.41 11.95 15.16
CA PRO A 63 17.72 13.36 15.20
C PRO A 63 16.48 14.14 15.65
N PRO A 64 16.64 15.25 16.40
CA PRO A 64 15.50 16.05 16.81
C PRO A 64 14.73 16.45 15.55
N SER A 65 13.53 15.91 15.40
CA SER A 65 12.66 16.29 14.30
C SER A 65 12.19 17.72 14.58
N ASP A 66 12.27 18.59 13.56
CA ASP A 66 11.63 19.90 13.57
C ASP A 66 10.08 19.76 13.49
N ASP A 67 9.50 18.81 14.23
CA ASP A 67 8.06 18.62 14.43
C ASP A 67 7.44 19.74 15.30
N ARG A 68 8.14 20.88 15.43
CA ARG A 68 7.57 22.15 15.88
C ARG A 68 6.76 22.88 14.81
N LYS A 69 6.41 22.21 13.72
CA LYS A 69 5.10 22.48 13.13
C LYS A 69 4.08 21.75 14.00
N HIS A 70 3.81 22.35 15.16
CA HIS A 70 2.49 22.27 15.75
C HIS A 70 1.49 22.39 14.62
N ASP A 71 0.43 21.61 14.73
CA ASP A 71 -0.69 21.50 13.83
C ASP A 71 -1.47 22.83 13.83
N VAL A 72 -0.81 23.96 13.50
CA VAL A 72 -1.39 25.31 13.37
C VAL A 72 -2.52 25.28 12.33
N GLN A 73 -2.55 24.25 11.49
CA GLN A 73 -3.61 23.97 10.52
C GLN A 73 -4.72 23.05 11.03
N ALA A 74 -4.53 22.29 12.13
CA ALA A 74 -5.57 21.46 12.73
C ALA A 74 -6.54 22.21 13.65
N GLU A 75 -6.36 23.51 13.87
CA GLU A 75 -7.43 24.34 14.41
C GLU A 75 -8.55 24.56 13.38
N ASN A 76 -8.24 24.53 12.08
CA ASN A 76 -9.24 24.67 11.03
C ASN A 76 -9.97 23.34 10.81
N GLU A 77 -11.20 23.24 11.31
CA GLU A 77 -12.05 22.04 11.22
C GLU A 77 -12.43 21.62 9.79
N THR A 78 -12.19 22.49 8.81
CA THR A 78 -12.58 22.30 7.40
C THR A 78 -11.42 21.98 6.45
N VAL A 79 -10.17 22.06 6.90
CA VAL A 79 -9.01 21.77 6.03
C VAL A 79 -8.78 20.26 5.93
N PHE A 80 -8.51 19.78 4.71
CA PHE A 80 -8.09 18.40 4.52
C PHE A 80 -6.65 18.19 5.02
N VAL A 81 -6.54 17.64 6.23
CA VAL A 81 -5.26 17.22 6.82
C VAL A 81 -5.27 15.70 6.97
N PRO A 82 -4.64 14.93 6.06
CA PRO A 82 -4.73 13.45 6.08
C PRO A 82 -4.16 12.83 7.36
N ASN A 83 -3.14 13.47 7.92
CA ASN A 83 -2.41 13.02 9.12
C ASN A 83 -3.06 13.47 10.43
N ARG A 84 -4.21 14.16 10.41
CA ARG A 84 -4.82 14.76 11.61
C ARG A 84 -5.08 13.71 12.70
N GLY A 85 -4.52 13.89 13.89
CA GLY A 85 -4.66 12.96 15.00
C GLY A 85 -3.94 11.60 14.80
N GLU A 86 -3.05 11.49 13.82
CA GLU A 86 -2.16 10.33 13.73
C GLU A 86 -0.84 10.61 14.47
N ARG A 87 -0.28 9.56 15.08
CA ARG A 87 1.04 9.62 15.69
C ARG A 87 2.12 9.29 14.64
N GLY A 88 3.33 9.75 14.88
CA GLY A 88 4.48 9.47 14.03
C GLY A 88 4.68 10.49 12.89
N GLN A 89 5.82 10.39 12.24
CA GLN A 89 6.25 11.31 11.19
C GLN A 89 5.68 10.88 9.84
N CYS A 90 5.12 11.81 9.08
CA CYS A 90 4.75 11.56 7.69
C CYS A 90 6.00 11.64 6.81
N ILE A 91 6.43 10.50 6.29
CA ILE A 91 7.65 10.40 5.47
C ILE A 91 7.35 10.36 3.97
N LEU A 92 6.09 10.10 3.62
CA LEU A 92 5.64 10.03 2.24
C LEU A 92 4.18 10.43 2.18
N SER A 93 3.83 11.25 1.20
CA SER A 93 2.46 11.66 0.91
C SER A 93 2.32 11.88 -0.58
N THR A 94 1.33 11.24 -1.21
CA THR A 94 0.98 11.52 -2.61
C THR A 94 0.24 12.85 -2.71
N PRO A 95 0.14 13.46 -3.91
CA PRO A 95 -0.77 14.57 -4.12
C PRO A 95 -2.22 14.17 -3.77
N PRO A 96 -2.99 15.01 -3.07
CA PRO A 96 -4.39 14.74 -2.79
C PRO A 96 -5.21 14.86 -4.09
N LYS A 97 -6.14 13.92 -4.30
CA LYS A 97 -7.07 13.94 -5.45
C LYS A 97 -8.49 14.18 -4.97
N ILE A 98 -9.20 15.07 -5.66
CA ILE A 98 -10.61 15.37 -5.40
C ILE A 98 -11.47 14.29 -6.08
N LEU A 99 -12.39 13.69 -5.32
CA LEU A 99 -13.33 12.69 -5.83
C LEU A 99 -14.59 13.36 -6.41
N PHE A 100 -15.10 14.36 -5.70
CA PHE A 100 -16.21 15.18 -6.15
C PHE A 100 -16.19 16.53 -5.43
N CYS A 101 -16.86 17.50 -6.05
CA CYS A 101 -17.31 18.74 -5.44
C CYS A 101 -18.83 18.74 -5.48
N ASP A 102 -19.48 19.23 -4.42
CA ASP A 102 -20.93 19.40 -4.30
C ASP A 102 -21.75 18.18 -4.73
N LEU A 103 -21.86 17.20 -3.84
CA LEU A 103 -22.70 16.02 -4.03
C LEU A 103 -23.94 16.09 -3.16
N ARG A 104 -25.10 16.08 -3.81
CA ARG A 104 -26.40 15.84 -3.18
C ARG A 104 -26.78 14.37 -3.38
N LEU A 105 -27.17 13.71 -2.29
CA LEU A 105 -27.67 12.33 -2.33
C LEU A 105 -29.11 12.32 -1.81
N GLU A 106 -30.04 11.85 -2.64
CA GLU A 106 -31.42 11.65 -2.21
C GLU A 106 -31.54 10.44 -1.26
N PRO A 107 -32.59 10.36 -0.42
CA PRO A 107 -32.80 9.20 0.43
C PRO A 107 -32.88 7.90 -0.38
N GLY A 108 -32.05 6.92 -0.05
CA GLY A 108 -31.91 5.65 -0.78
C GLY A 108 -30.92 5.67 -1.94
N GLU A 109 -30.37 6.83 -2.28
CA GLU A 109 -29.35 6.95 -3.31
C GLU A 109 -27.99 6.54 -2.77
N SER A 110 -27.24 5.80 -3.59
CA SER A 110 -25.83 5.53 -3.36
C SER A 110 -25.03 5.88 -4.60
N LYS A 111 -23.89 6.53 -4.41
CA LYS A 111 -23.00 6.95 -5.49
C LYS A 111 -21.58 6.51 -5.20
N SER A 112 -20.98 5.90 -6.21
CA SER A 112 -19.65 5.31 -6.12
C SER A 112 -18.66 6.04 -7.02
N TYR A 113 -17.50 6.35 -6.47
CA TYR A 113 -16.40 7.03 -7.16
C TYR A 113 -15.16 6.13 -7.16
N SER A 114 -14.43 6.12 -8.28
CA SER A 114 -13.19 5.34 -8.41
C SER A 114 -11.98 6.23 -8.17
N TYR A 115 -11.17 5.88 -7.18
CA TYR A 115 -9.87 6.48 -6.90
C TYR A 115 -8.77 5.58 -7.47
N CYS A 116 -7.86 6.15 -8.25
CA CYS A 116 -6.70 5.45 -8.79
C CYS A 116 -5.44 6.31 -8.59
N GLU A 117 -4.43 5.74 -7.94
CA GLU A 117 -3.14 6.40 -7.69
C GLU A 117 -2.00 5.37 -7.74
N THR A 118 -0.91 5.72 -8.44
CA THR A 118 0.28 4.86 -8.51
C THR A 118 1.14 5.04 -7.27
N LEU A 119 1.47 3.94 -6.60
CA LEU A 119 2.35 4.00 -5.43
C LEU A 119 3.76 4.41 -5.85
N PRO A 120 4.40 5.34 -5.13
CA PRO A 120 5.76 5.75 -5.42
C PRO A 120 6.72 4.56 -5.28
N VAL A 121 7.55 4.33 -6.30
CA VAL A 121 8.44 3.17 -6.33
C VAL A 121 9.58 3.30 -5.31
N ASP A 122 9.99 4.54 -5.04
CA ASP A 122 11.09 4.84 -4.12
C ASP A 122 10.58 5.00 -2.67
N GLY A 123 9.29 4.68 -2.44
CA GLY A 123 8.70 4.65 -1.12
C GLY A 123 9.18 3.46 -0.28
N PRO A 124 9.25 3.59 1.05
CA PRO A 124 9.67 2.51 1.93
C PRO A 124 8.67 1.35 1.92
N PRO A 125 9.10 0.09 2.14
CA PRO A 125 8.18 -1.03 2.29
C PRO A 125 7.39 -0.93 3.61
N SER A 126 6.20 -1.52 3.64
CA SER A 126 5.44 -1.69 4.87
C SER A 126 6.13 -2.66 5.82
N PHE A 127 6.48 -2.16 7.00
CA PHE A 127 7.25 -2.91 7.99
C PHE A 127 6.73 -2.69 9.40
N ARG A 128 6.70 -3.75 10.21
CA ARG A 128 6.25 -3.70 11.61
C ARG A 128 7.28 -4.38 12.49
N GLY A 129 8.29 -3.64 12.91
CA GLY A 129 9.31 -4.06 13.87
C GLY A 129 9.01 -3.57 15.29
N GLN A 130 9.91 -3.91 16.21
CA GLN A 130 9.85 -3.44 17.61
C GLN A 130 10.40 -2.02 17.76
N ALA A 131 11.44 -1.68 16.99
CA ALA A 131 12.10 -0.37 17.02
C ALA A 131 11.45 0.64 16.08
N VAL A 132 11.04 0.19 14.89
CA VAL A 132 10.46 1.03 13.84
C VAL A 132 9.26 0.38 13.17
N LYS A 133 8.32 1.19 12.70
CA LYS A 133 7.13 0.76 11.98
C LYS A 133 6.76 1.76 10.88
N TYR A 134 6.52 1.22 9.69
CA TYR A 134 6.09 1.94 8.50
C TYR A 134 4.67 1.50 8.13
N VAL A 135 3.72 2.44 8.10
CA VAL A 135 2.30 2.15 7.88
C VAL A 135 1.77 2.99 6.73
N TYR A 136 1.23 2.34 5.71
CA TYR A 136 0.53 3.01 4.62
C TYR A 136 -0.96 3.07 4.90
N LYS A 137 -1.55 4.24 4.62
CA LYS A 137 -2.98 4.47 4.72
C LYS A 137 -3.44 5.31 3.54
N LEU A 138 -4.56 4.92 2.96
CA LEU A 138 -5.35 5.78 2.09
C LEU A 138 -6.35 6.50 2.98
N THR A 139 -6.27 7.82 3.02
CA THR A 139 -7.17 8.67 3.81
C THR A 139 -8.13 9.39 2.89
N ILE A 140 -9.42 9.18 3.11
CA ILE A 140 -10.51 9.81 2.40
C ILE A 140 -11.14 10.82 3.35
N GLY A 141 -10.97 12.10 3.03
CA GLY A 141 -11.63 13.20 3.71
C GLY A 141 -12.95 13.52 3.03
N CYS A 142 -13.99 13.74 3.81
CA CYS A 142 -15.29 14.15 3.33
C CYS A 142 -15.84 15.24 4.25
N GLN A 143 -16.39 16.28 3.64
CA GLN A 143 -17.02 17.38 4.36
C GLN A 143 -18.49 17.49 3.97
N ARG A 144 -19.36 17.43 4.99
CA ARG A 144 -20.76 17.84 4.85
C ARG A 144 -20.84 19.36 5.00
N VAL A 145 -21.73 19.99 4.25
CA VAL A 145 -22.01 21.43 4.38
C VAL A 145 -22.38 21.75 5.84
N ASN A 146 -21.68 22.73 6.43
CA ASN A 146 -21.81 23.15 7.83
C ASN A 146 -21.40 22.12 8.89
N SER A 147 -20.63 21.10 8.52
CA SER A 147 -20.07 20.12 9.45
C SER A 147 -18.54 20.06 9.36
N PRO A 148 -17.86 19.64 10.43
CA PRO A 148 -16.43 19.37 10.38
C PRO A 148 -16.11 18.21 9.44
N ILE A 149 -14.89 18.20 8.93
CA ILE A 149 -14.39 17.12 8.07
C ILE A 149 -14.36 15.79 8.83
N LYS A 150 -14.69 14.70 8.12
CA LYS A 150 -14.48 13.33 8.62
C LYS A 150 -13.53 12.57 7.72
N LEU A 151 -12.66 11.81 8.38
CA LEU A 151 -11.57 11.07 7.73
C LEU A 151 -11.84 9.58 7.84
N LEU A 152 -12.03 8.92 6.71
CA LEU A 152 -12.03 7.47 6.58
C LEU A 152 -10.61 7.01 6.24
N ARG A 153 -10.07 6.04 6.99
CA ARG A 153 -8.72 5.53 6.81
C ARG A 153 -8.72 4.07 6.42
N VAL A 154 -8.14 3.79 5.26
CA VAL A 154 -8.00 2.47 4.66
C VAL A 154 -6.54 2.04 4.76
N PRO A 155 -6.15 1.22 5.74
CA PRO A 155 -4.80 0.69 5.84
C PRO A 155 -4.53 -0.33 4.73
N PHE A 156 -3.34 -0.28 4.15
CA PHE A 156 -2.86 -1.26 3.20
C PHE A 156 -1.36 -1.50 3.39
N ARG A 157 -0.82 -2.52 2.73
CA ARG A 157 0.59 -2.90 2.79
C ARG A 157 1.25 -2.72 1.44
N VAL A 158 2.43 -2.14 1.46
CA VAL A 158 3.31 -1.98 0.30
C VAL A 158 4.48 -2.94 0.45
N LEU A 159 4.75 -3.70 -0.60
CA LEU A 159 5.93 -4.55 -0.71
C LEU A 159 6.85 -3.97 -1.78
N VAL A 160 8.15 -4.05 -1.53
CA VAL A 160 9.19 -3.63 -2.49
C VAL A 160 9.92 -4.88 -2.94
N LEU A 161 10.02 -5.06 -4.25
CA LEU A 161 10.84 -6.11 -4.87
C LEU A 161 11.96 -5.43 -5.64
N HIS A 162 13.19 -5.71 -5.22
CA HIS A 162 14.38 -5.20 -5.88
C HIS A 162 14.54 -5.87 -7.25
N GLY A 163 14.86 -5.10 -8.30
CA GLY A 163 15.01 -5.59 -9.67
C GLY A 163 13.73 -5.60 -10.52
N LEU A 164 12.57 -5.23 -9.95
CA LEU A 164 11.30 -5.23 -10.69
C LEU A 164 11.21 -4.12 -11.75
N LYS A 165 11.91 -3.00 -11.53
CA LYS A 165 12.08 -1.91 -12.52
C LYS A 165 13.03 -2.32 -13.66
N ASP A 166 14.01 -3.19 -13.37
CA ASP A 166 15.09 -3.55 -14.29
C ASP A 166 14.71 -4.73 -15.20
N TYR A 167 13.63 -5.46 -14.88
CA TYR A 167 13.06 -6.53 -15.70
C TYR A 167 12.16 -6.02 -16.85
N GLN A 168 12.40 -4.80 -17.32
CA GLN A 168 12.04 -4.47 -18.69
C GLN A 168 12.96 -5.30 -19.57
N PHE A 169 12.43 -6.38 -20.15
CA PHE A 169 13.14 -7.17 -21.16
C PHE A 169 13.90 -6.22 -22.09
N SER A 170 15.23 -6.36 -22.12
CA SER A 170 15.95 -6.19 -23.37
C SER A 170 15.18 -7.01 -24.40
N GLN A 171 14.67 -6.34 -25.42
CA GLN A 171 13.84 -6.90 -26.49
C GLN A 171 14.58 -7.96 -27.34
N ASP A 172 15.63 -8.60 -26.81
CA ASP A 172 16.69 -9.27 -27.57
C ASP A 172 17.04 -10.69 -27.07
N GLU A 173 16.29 -11.28 -26.13
CA GLU A 173 16.38 -12.74 -25.87
C GLU A 173 15.11 -13.47 -26.36
N THR A 174 15.09 -13.67 -27.68
CA THR A 174 14.61 -14.86 -28.39
C THR A 174 13.35 -15.56 -27.87
N VAL A 175 12.22 -15.19 -28.47
CA VAL A 175 11.26 -16.08 -29.16
C VAL A 175 11.12 -17.49 -28.54
N ALA A 176 10.27 -17.62 -27.52
CA ALA A 176 9.52 -18.87 -27.42
C ALA A 176 8.58 -18.94 -28.64
N PRO A 177 8.45 -20.08 -29.34
CA PRO A 177 7.52 -20.18 -30.46
C PRO A 177 6.11 -19.88 -29.94
N SER A 178 5.47 -18.83 -30.49
CA SER A 178 4.09 -18.49 -30.18
C SER A 178 3.23 -19.72 -30.38
N ASN A 179 2.57 -20.16 -29.31
CA ASN A 179 1.73 -21.35 -29.34
C ASN A 179 0.51 -21.03 -30.24
N PRO A 180 0.36 -21.67 -31.40
CA PRO A 180 -0.65 -21.30 -32.41
C PRO A 180 -2.10 -21.60 -32.00
N PHE A 181 -2.31 -22.11 -30.78
CA PHE A 181 -3.62 -22.37 -30.19
C PHE A 181 -4.02 -21.38 -29.08
N LEU A 182 -3.14 -20.46 -28.70
CA LEU A 182 -3.45 -19.40 -27.75
C LEU A 182 -3.77 -18.14 -28.55
N GLU A 183 -5.04 -17.74 -28.53
CA GLU A 183 -5.45 -16.44 -29.05
C GLU A 183 -4.69 -15.35 -28.29
N GLU A 184 -3.93 -14.55 -29.02
CA GLU A 184 -3.26 -13.37 -28.49
C GLU A 184 -4.34 -12.34 -28.14
N GLU A 185 -4.86 -12.40 -26.91
CA GLU A 185 -5.61 -11.29 -26.30
C GLU A 185 -4.65 -10.13 -25.96
N GLU A 186 -3.91 -9.67 -26.97
CA GLU A 186 -3.07 -8.48 -26.92
C GLU A 186 -3.89 -7.26 -27.31
N GLU A 187 -4.75 -6.78 -26.42
CA GLU A 187 -5.22 -5.39 -26.45
C GLU A 187 -5.99 -5.07 -25.15
N GLY A 188 -5.26 -4.88 -24.04
CA GLY A 188 -5.87 -4.31 -22.83
C GLY A 188 -5.37 -4.82 -21.49
N VAL A 189 -4.30 -5.62 -21.43
CA VAL A 189 -3.74 -6.04 -20.13
C VAL A 189 -3.24 -4.80 -19.39
N LYS A 190 -4.02 -4.35 -18.39
CA LYS A 190 -3.68 -3.24 -17.51
C LYS A 190 -2.25 -3.43 -17.00
N LYS A 191 -1.42 -2.39 -17.10
CA LYS A 191 -0.02 -2.36 -16.65
C LYS A 191 0.17 -2.98 -15.25
N ASP A 192 -0.83 -2.85 -14.39
CA ASP A 192 -0.85 -3.38 -13.02
C ASP A 192 -0.98 -4.90 -12.91
N SER A 193 -1.63 -5.57 -13.88
CA SER A 193 -1.64 -7.03 -13.94
C SER A 193 -0.23 -7.53 -14.26
N ARG A 194 0.38 -6.95 -15.30
CA ARG A 194 1.73 -7.32 -15.76
C ARG A 194 2.79 -7.18 -14.67
N LEU A 195 2.73 -6.10 -13.88
CA LEU A 195 3.67 -5.90 -12.77
C LEU A 195 3.58 -6.99 -11.70
N VAL A 196 2.35 -7.43 -11.36
CA VAL A 196 2.15 -8.48 -10.38
C VAL A 196 2.55 -9.84 -10.95
N ASP A 197 2.25 -10.12 -12.22
CA ASP A 197 2.66 -11.36 -12.87
C ASP A 197 4.20 -11.49 -12.89
N LEU A 198 4.90 -10.42 -13.31
CA LEU A 198 6.35 -10.32 -13.27
C LEU A 198 6.91 -10.49 -11.84
N ALA A 199 6.26 -9.86 -10.85
CA ALA A 199 6.64 -10.02 -9.44
C ALA A 199 6.55 -11.47 -8.99
N THR A 200 5.48 -12.17 -9.37
CA THR A 200 5.28 -13.58 -9.01
C THR A 200 6.34 -14.45 -9.67
N GLU A 201 6.67 -14.20 -10.94
CA GLU A 201 7.74 -14.90 -11.65
C GLU A 201 9.10 -14.71 -10.95
N LEU A 202 9.47 -13.47 -10.66
CA LEU A 202 10.70 -13.15 -9.93
C LEU A 202 10.77 -13.83 -8.56
N LEU A 203 9.66 -13.82 -7.82
CA LEU A 203 9.57 -14.50 -6.54
C LEU A 203 9.65 -16.02 -6.68
N MET A 204 9.05 -16.60 -7.72
CA MET A 204 9.18 -18.02 -8.02
C MET A 204 10.63 -18.37 -8.36
N VAL A 205 11.33 -17.59 -9.19
CA VAL A 205 12.75 -17.79 -9.50
C VAL A 205 13.61 -17.67 -8.24
N ALA A 206 13.40 -16.65 -7.42
CA ALA A 206 14.16 -16.44 -6.19
C ALA A 206 13.94 -17.56 -5.16
N THR A 207 12.71 -18.07 -5.03
CA THR A 207 12.35 -19.07 -4.00
C THR A 207 12.45 -20.52 -4.48
N SER A 208 12.43 -20.78 -5.79
CA SER A 208 12.63 -22.11 -6.39
C SER A 208 14.07 -22.58 -6.34
N ARG A 209 15.03 -21.68 -6.07
CA ARG A 209 16.43 -22.03 -5.71
C ARG A 209 16.50 -22.68 -4.32
N ARG A 210 15.74 -23.76 -4.10
CA ARG A 210 15.95 -24.69 -3.00
C ARG A 210 17.07 -25.65 -3.39
N SER A 211 18.20 -25.55 -2.69
CA SER A 211 19.24 -26.57 -2.59
C SER A 211 19.77 -27.16 -3.91
N LEU A 212 20.74 -26.46 -4.51
CA LEU A 212 21.94 -27.15 -4.97
C LEU A 212 23.10 -26.55 -4.18
N ARG A 213 23.48 -27.23 -3.10
CA ARG A 213 24.90 -27.28 -2.72
C ARG A 213 25.62 -27.94 -3.88
N ARG A 214 25.87 -27.20 -4.96
CA ARG A 214 26.87 -27.60 -5.94
C ARG A 214 28.13 -26.89 -5.47
N CYS A 215 29.03 -27.67 -4.88
CA CYS A 215 30.44 -27.31 -4.83
C CYS A 215 30.80 -26.70 -6.19
N SER A 216 31.34 -25.49 -6.16
CA SER A 216 32.02 -24.90 -7.30
C SER A 216 33.08 -25.89 -7.82
N PRO A 217 33.20 -26.15 -9.13
CA PRO A 217 34.41 -26.72 -9.67
C PRO A 217 35.52 -25.68 -9.56
N SER A 218 36.58 -26.04 -8.83
CA SER A 218 37.95 -25.53 -8.95
C SER A 218 38.15 -24.00 -9.03
N TRP A 219 38.47 -23.39 -7.89
CA TRP A 219 39.49 -22.35 -7.89
C TRP A 219 40.86 -23.02 -8.07
N PRO A 220 41.75 -22.54 -8.96
CA PRO A 220 43.13 -23.00 -8.96
C PRO A 220 43.82 -22.47 -7.69
N CYS A 221 44.03 -23.35 -6.72
CA CYS A 221 44.92 -23.11 -5.59
C CYS A 221 46.37 -23.08 -6.09
N THR A 222 47.02 -21.93 -6.02
CA THR A 222 48.49 -21.84 -5.99
C THR A 222 48.97 -22.10 -4.55
N PRO A 223 50.05 -22.88 -4.34
CA PRO A 223 50.51 -23.20 -3.00
C PRO A 223 51.44 -22.11 -2.44
N GLY A 224 51.15 -21.63 -1.23
CA GLY A 224 52.05 -20.84 -0.39
C GLY A 224 51.90 -21.27 1.09
N PRO A 225 52.99 -21.32 1.87
CA PRO A 225 53.03 -22.14 3.09
C PRO A 225 52.43 -21.46 4.34
N VAL A 226 51.71 -22.28 5.10
CA VAL A 226 51.65 -22.45 6.58
C VAL A 226 52.19 -21.31 7.44
N VAL A 227 51.36 -20.76 8.35
CA VAL A 227 51.51 -20.76 9.84
C VAL A 227 50.27 -20.11 10.48
N GLY A 228 49.66 -20.77 11.47
CA GLY A 228 48.98 -20.09 12.60
C GLY A 228 47.49 -20.38 12.81
N GLU A 229 47.21 -21.19 13.83
CA GLU A 229 45.90 -21.48 14.44
C GLU A 229 45.02 -20.25 14.76
N ALA A 230 43.70 -20.40 14.60
CA ALA A 230 42.77 -20.52 15.74
C ALA A 230 41.33 -20.79 15.25
N SER A 231 40.84 -21.98 15.55
CA SER A 231 39.45 -22.38 15.40
C SER A 231 38.55 -21.72 16.45
N LEU A 232 37.35 -21.31 16.04
CA LEU A 232 36.16 -21.38 16.88
C LEU A 232 34.94 -21.62 15.98
N GLU A 233 34.59 -22.89 15.86
CA GLU A 233 33.26 -23.34 15.42
C GLU A 233 32.23 -22.95 16.49
N CYS A 234 31.07 -22.46 16.06
CA CYS A 234 29.83 -22.67 16.80
C CYS A 234 28.67 -22.89 15.82
N LEU A 235 28.31 -24.17 15.77
CA LEU A 235 27.11 -24.84 15.32
C LEU A 235 25.88 -24.03 14.89
N SER A 236 25.40 -24.43 13.71
CA SER A 236 24.00 -24.51 13.30
C SER A 236 23.02 -24.86 14.43
N HIS A 237 21.88 -24.16 14.51
CA HIS A 237 20.55 -24.74 14.79
C HIS A 237 19.46 -23.68 14.55
N GLY A 238 18.33 -24.09 13.95
CA GLY A 238 17.03 -23.50 14.31
C GLY A 238 16.31 -22.61 13.29
N ARG A 239 15.63 -23.24 12.33
CA ARG A 239 14.26 -22.93 11.87
C ARG A 239 13.91 -21.44 11.62
N ARG A 240 14.02 -21.01 10.35
CA ARG A 240 13.19 -19.90 9.86
C ARG A 240 11.82 -20.45 9.44
N PHE A 241 10.85 -20.39 10.35
CA PHE A 241 9.45 -20.47 9.99
C PHE A 241 9.09 -19.21 9.20
N LEU A 242 9.03 -19.31 7.88
CA LEU A 242 8.25 -18.35 7.10
C LEU A 242 6.78 -18.73 7.30
N CYS A 243 6.18 -18.20 8.38
CA CYS A 243 4.74 -18.30 8.57
C CYS A 243 4.08 -17.28 7.62
N LEU A 244 3.97 -17.65 6.35
CA LEU A 244 2.96 -17.07 5.46
C LEU A 244 1.62 -17.56 6.00
N ARG A 245 1.07 -16.85 6.99
CA ARG A 245 -0.38 -16.86 7.18
C ARG A 245 -0.96 -16.18 5.95
N THR A 246 -1.39 -17.00 5.00
CA THR A 246 -2.40 -16.65 4.01
C THR A 246 -3.66 -16.27 4.79
N GLN A 247 -3.77 -14.98 5.10
CA GLN A 247 -5.01 -14.45 5.62
C GLN A 247 -5.95 -14.35 4.43
N SER A 248 -6.96 -15.22 4.48
CA SER A 248 -8.16 -15.29 3.65
C SER A 248 -8.52 -13.95 3.00
N GLN A 249 -8.87 -13.99 1.70
CA GLN A 249 -9.55 -12.94 0.96
C GLN A 249 -10.82 -12.50 1.73
N ALA A 250 -10.64 -11.58 2.67
CA ALA A 250 -11.71 -10.71 3.11
C ALA A 250 -11.58 -9.46 2.26
N SER A 251 -12.57 -9.21 1.40
CA SER A 251 -12.80 -7.89 0.85
C SER A 251 -13.10 -6.99 2.05
N LEU A 252 -12.05 -6.38 2.61
CA LEU A 252 -12.17 -5.50 3.78
C LEU A 252 -12.82 -4.22 3.28
N SER A 253 -14.13 -4.13 3.44
CA SER A 253 -14.85 -2.87 3.33
C SER A 253 -14.54 -2.05 4.59
N TYR A 254 -13.86 -0.94 4.40
CA TYR A 254 -13.63 0.03 5.46
C TYR A 254 -14.79 1.01 5.42
N GLY A 255 -15.72 0.87 6.35
CA GLY A 255 -16.86 1.78 6.50
C GLY A 255 -16.63 2.75 7.65
N LEU A 256 -16.92 4.04 7.42
CA LEU A 256 -17.18 4.97 8.51
C LEU A 256 -18.64 4.76 8.93
N LEU A 257 -18.88 3.81 9.84
CA LEU A 257 -20.17 3.67 10.50
C LEU A 257 -20.25 4.73 11.60
N GLY A 258 -21.06 5.76 11.35
CA GLY A 258 -21.42 6.74 12.38
C GLY A 258 -21.01 8.16 12.03
N LEU A 259 -22.06 8.95 11.80
CA LEU A 259 -22.11 10.40 11.67
C LEU A 259 -21.38 10.93 10.42
N LEU A 260 -22.16 11.36 9.43
CA LEU A 260 -22.00 12.56 8.60
C LEU A 260 -23.37 13.21 8.47
#